data_AF-A0A356KXQ5-F1
#
_entry.id   AF-A0A356KXQ5-F1
#
_cell.length_a   1.000
_cell.length_b   1.000
_cell.length_c   1.000
_cell.angle_alpha   90.00
_cell.angle_beta   90.00
_cell.angle_gamma   90.00
#
_symmetry.space_group_name_H-M   'P 1'
#
loop_
_entity.id
_entity.type
_entity.pdbx_description
1 polymer ?
#
loop_
_entity_poly.entity_id
_entity_poly.type
_entity_poly.pdbx_seq_one_letter_code
_entity_poly.pdbx_strand_id
1 'polypeptide(L)'
;MAGENTKAQLCILRALKWAGRAHPRAAFELVDAGIGAPAEKIDDAATRALGFLEDPWVYAEIGRRLAKLRYARPETPDGRKARGLVAGIARLRYPMRATGVLVRALSERMEPSLERHVRQTLELMTAQRFSSPAQWQAWWKKVQERELTPSEWAHEVVKRRSEAQREIERTAEEFYERLLAALADKPQQLLRELERGLSQEEIPDVQQRAIFELGRLGRLPDDGKTTPERAQALKLLVNRLKTGQNLEFDPLTAEVIKALGQTGDASLLAELTHFLNHDSPRMRMAAV
;
A
#
# COMPACT_ATOMS: atom_id res chain seq x y z
N MET A 1 -35.01 -26.12 3.62
CA MET A 1 -34.67 -26.35 2.20
C MET A 1 -33.71 -25.31 1.61
N ALA A 2 -33.95 -23.99 1.70
CA ALA A 2 -33.00 -22.99 1.14
C ALA A 2 -31.58 -23.03 1.77
N GLY A 3 -31.48 -23.26 3.08
CA GLY A 3 -30.19 -23.30 3.79
C GLY A 3 -29.31 -24.54 3.52
N GLU A 4 -29.88 -25.65 3.09
CA GLU A 4 -29.11 -26.87 2.75
C GLU A 4 -28.46 -26.75 1.37
N ASN A 5 -29.14 -26.12 0.41
CA ASN A 5 -28.60 -25.85 -0.92
C ASN A 5 -27.39 -24.88 -0.85
N THR A 6 -27.49 -23.82 -0.04
CA THR A 6 -26.36 -22.89 0.20
C THR A 6 -25.15 -23.59 0.82
N LYS A 7 -25.35 -24.50 1.79
CA LYS A 7 -24.24 -25.26 2.39
C LYS A 7 -23.56 -26.16 1.36
N ALA A 8 -24.33 -26.89 0.56
CA ALA A 8 -23.79 -27.74 -0.50
C ALA A 8 -22.98 -26.94 -1.53
N GLN A 9 -23.51 -25.81 -2.00
CA GLN A 9 -22.81 -24.91 -2.93
C GLN A 9 -21.49 -24.39 -2.36
N LEU A 10 -21.47 -23.98 -1.09
CA LEU A 10 -20.24 -23.55 -0.43
C LEU A 10 -19.21 -24.68 -0.31
N CYS A 11 -19.65 -25.90 0.01
CA CYS A 11 -18.78 -27.07 0.04
C CYS A 11 -18.16 -27.35 -1.34
N ILE A 12 -18.96 -27.31 -2.41
CA ILE A 12 -18.49 -27.51 -3.78
C ILE A 12 -17.45 -26.44 -4.15
N LEU A 13 -17.77 -25.16 -3.96
CA LEU A 13 -16.85 -24.06 -4.30
C LEU A 13 -15.53 -24.14 -3.52
N ARG A 14 -15.58 -24.55 -2.24
CA ARG A 14 -14.36 -24.75 -1.43
C ARG A 14 -13.55 -25.96 -1.89
N ALA A 15 -14.20 -27.03 -2.32
CA ALA A 15 -13.55 -28.24 -2.82
C ALA A 15 -12.78 -27.99 -4.12
N LEU A 16 -13.14 -26.96 -4.90
CA LEU A 16 -12.43 -26.58 -6.12
C LEU A 16 -10.95 -26.22 -5.89
N LYS A 17 -10.56 -25.85 -4.66
CA LYS A 17 -9.14 -25.70 -4.30
C LYS A 17 -8.32 -26.96 -4.60
N TRP A 18 -8.92 -28.14 -4.44
CA TRP A 18 -8.25 -29.43 -4.60
C TRP A 18 -8.46 -30.03 -5.99
N ALA A 19 -9.69 -29.97 -6.50
CA ALA A 19 -10.07 -30.65 -7.74
C ALA A 19 -10.12 -29.75 -8.98
N GLY A 20 -10.18 -28.42 -8.80
CA GLY A 20 -10.43 -27.47 -9.89
C GLY A 20 -9.36 -27.46 -10.99
N ARG A 21 -8.12 -27.84 -10.65
CA ARG A 21 -7.01 -27.93 -11.61
C ARG A 21 -7.13 -29.10 -12.58
N ALA A 22 -7.72 -30.21 -12.16
CA ALA A 22 -7.90 -31.38 -13.02
C ALA A 22 -9.00 -31.16 -14.07
N HIS A 23 -9.98 -30.31 -13.76
CA HIS A 23 -11.13 -30.05 -14.61
C HIS A 23 -11.45 -28.54 -14.70
N PRO A 24 -10.54 -27.73 -15.27
CA PRO A 24 -10.63 -26.26 -15.21
C PRO A 24 -11.90 -25.70 -15.85
N ARG A 25 -12.42 -26.35 -16.90
CA ARG A 25 -13.67 -25.92 -17.57
C ARG A 25 -14.90 -26.15 -16.70
N ALA A 26 -15.08 -27.37 -16.20
CA ALA A 26 -16.22 -27.71 -15.34
C ALA A 26 -16.17 -26.91 -14.03
N ALA A 27 -14.99 -26.74 -13.46
CA ALA A 27 -14.78 -25.92 -12.28
C ALA A 27 -15.09 -24.44 -12.54
N PHE A 28 -14.73 -23.92 -13.71
CA PHE A 28 -15.05 -22.54 -14.08
C PHE A 28 -16.56 -22.33 -14.19
N GLU A 29 -17.33 -23.22 -14.80
CA GLU A 29 -18.78 -23.08 -14.89
C GLU A 29 -19.44 -23.05 -13.49
N LEU A 30 -18.95 -23.86 -12.55
CA LEU A 30 -19.41 -23.82 -11.16
C LEU A 30 -19.08 -22.50 -10.46
N VAL A 31 -17.89 -21.96 -10.71
CA VAL A 31 -17.48 -20.64 -10.19
C VAL A 31 -18.32 -19.52 -10.83
N ASP A 32 -18.46 -19.52 -12.16
CA ASP A 32 -19.22 -18.52 -12.91
C ASP A 32 -20.70 -18.48 -12.50
N ALA A 33 -21.27 -19.62 -12.12
CA ALA A 33 -22.63 -19.69 -11.57
C ALA A 33 -22.76 -19.08 -10.17
N GLY A 34 -21.68 -19.10 -9.37
CA GLY A 34 -21.65 -18.53 -8.03
C GLY A 34 -21.28 -17.04 -7.98
N ILE A 35 -20.53 -16.54 -8.97
CA ILE A 35 -20.12 -15.13 -9.04
C ILE A 35 -21.35 -14.25 -9.32
N GLY A 36 -21.53 -13.20 -8.52
CA GLY A 36 -22.68 -12.28 -8.56
C GLY A 36 -23.93 -12.81 -7.86
N ALA A 37 -23.84 -13.96 -7.16
CA ALA A 37 -24.95 -14.53 -6.41
C ALA A 37 -25.48 -13.56 -5.33
N PRO A 38 -26.81 -13.51 -5.09
CA PRO A 38 -27.37 -12.65 -4.04
C PRO A 38 -26.87 -12.99 -2.63
N ALA A 39 -26.50 -14.25 -2.40
CA ALA A 39 -25.89 -14.68 -1.15
C ALA A 39 -24.40 -14.35 -1.18
N GLU A 40 -24.00 -13.28 -0.47
CA GLU A 40 -22.62 -12.76 -0.43
C GLU A 40 -21.57 -13.85 -0.13
N LYS A 41 -21.89 -14.80 0.77
CA LYS A 41 -20.97 -15.90 1.10
C LYS A 41 -20.65 -16.79 -0.11
N ILE A 42 -21.61 -16.98 -1.02
CA ILE A 42 -21.43 -17.77 -2.24
C ILE A 42 -20.60 -16.98 -3.24
N ASP A 43 -20.92 -15.70 -3.47
CA ASP A 43 -20.17 -14.82 -4.35
C ASP A 43 -18.69 -14.71 -3.94
N ASP A 44 -18.44 -14.49 -2.65
CA ASP A 44 -17.08 -14.48 -2.10
C ASP A 44 -16.37 -15.82 -2.26
N ALA A 45 -17.07 -16.94 -2.04
CA ALA A 45 -16.49 -18.27 -2.19
C ALA A 45 -16.15 -18.56 -3.65
N ALA A 46 -17.00 -18.17 -4.60
CA ALA A 46 -16.79 -18.34 -6.02
C ALA A 46 -15.65 -17.45 -6.53
N THR A 47 -15.63 -16.18 -6.14
CA THR A 47 -14.55 -15.23 -6.44
C THR A 47 -13.20 -15.74 -5.92
N ARG A 48 -13.16 -16.32 -4.71
CA ARG A 48 -11.95 -16.98 -4.19
C ARG A 48 -11.59 -18.23 -4.96
N ALA A 49 -12.57 -19.06 -5.30
CA ALA A 49 -12.35 -20.32 -5.99
C ALA A 49 -11.76 -20.12 -7.41
N LEU A 50 -12.08 -19.00 -8.07
CA LEU A 50 -11.49 -18.63 -9.36
C LEU A 50 -9.96 -18.62 -9.30
N GLY A 51 -9.37 -18.17 -8.20
CA GLY A 51 -7.92 -18.12 -7.97
C GLY A 51 -7.21 -19.49 -8.06
N PHE A 52 -7.96 -20.60 -7.91
CA PHE A 52 -7.41 -21.96 -8.01
C PHE A 52 -7.49 -22.57 -9.42
N LEU A 53 -8.17 -21.89 -10.36
CA LEU A 53 -8.40 -22.38 -11.73
C LEU A 53 -7.26 -21.92 -12.64
N GLU A 54 -6.18 -22.69 -12.64
CA GLU A 54 -4.95 -22.38 -13.37
C GLU A 54 -4.98 -22.94 -14.80
N ASP A 55 -5.62 -22.24 -15.73
CA ASP A 55 -5.66 -22.68 -17.14
C ASP A 55 -5.75 -21.48 -18.12
N PRO A 56 -5.00 -21.44 -19.24
CA PRO A 56 -5.10 -20.39 -20.26
C PRO A 56 -6.53 -20.15 -20.77
N TRP A 57 -7.33 -21.20 -20.91
CA TRP A 57 -8.73 -21.13 -21.31
C TRP A 57 -9.56 -20.33 -20.31
N VAL A 58 -9.29 -20.43 -19.01
CA VAL A 58 -10.01 -19.68 -17.96
C VAL A 58 -9.81 -18.18 -18.15
N TYR A 59 -8.57 -17.73 -18.40
CA TYR A 59 -8.29 -16.31 -18.71
C TYR A 59 -9.06 -15.82 -19.94
N ALA A 60 -9.07 -16.64 -21.00
CA ALA A 60 -9.79 -16.31 -22.23
C ALA A 60 -11.32 -16.28 -22.05
N GLU A 61 -11.87 -17.20 -21.25
CA GLU A 61 -13.29 -17.25 -20.92
C GLU A 61 -13.70 -16.04 -20.06
N ILE A 62 -12.93 -15.68 -19.03
CA ILE A 62 -13.19 -14.47 -18.24
C ILE A 62 -13.24 -13.24 -19.14
N GLY A 63 -12.26 -13.08 -20.05
CA GLY A 63 -12.25 -11.97 -21.01
C GLY A 63 -13.51 -11.95 -21.88
N ARG A 64 -13.95 -13.11 -22.40
CA ARG A 64 -15.20 -13.23 -23.18
C ARG A 64 -16.43 -12.88 -22.35
N ARG A 65 -16.49 -13.28 -21.07
CA ARG A 65 -17.62 -12.96 -20.17
C ARG A 65 -17.66 -11.47 -19.84
N LEU A 66 -16.51 -10.86 -19.52
CA LEU A 66 -16.43 -9.43 -19.27
C LEU A 66 -16.86 -8.60 -20.49
N ALA A 67 -16.46 -9.00 -21.70
CA ALA A 67 -16.89 -8.33 -22.93
C ALA A 67 -18.42 -8.39 -23.11
N LYS A 68 -19.07 -9.52 -22.78
CA LYS A 68 -20.53 -9.65 -22.80
C LYS A 68 -21.22 -8.78 -21.75
N LEU A 69 -20.62 -8.66 -20.56
CA LEU A 69 -21.19 -7.96 -19.41
C LEU A 69 -20.81 -6.47 -19.35
N ARG A 70 -20.05 -5.95 -20.33
CA ARG A 70 -19.43 -4.62 -20.28
C ARG A 70 -20.40 -3.45 -20.07
N TYR A 71 -21.67 -3.60 -20.42
CA TYR A 71 -22.70 -2.57 -20.26
C TYR A 71 -23.68 -2.84 -19.11
N ALA A 72 -23.44 -3.90 -18.33
CA ALA A 72 -24.32 -4.26 -17.23
C ALA A 72 -24.25 -3.21 -16.12
N ARG A 73 -25.41 -2.74 -15.68
CA ARG A 73 -25.50 -1.74 -14.60
C ARG A 73 -25.18 -2.38 -13.25
N PRO A 74 -24.60 -1.64 -12.30
CA PRO A 74 -24.13 -2.15 -11.01
C PRO A 74 -25.14 -2.96 -10.21
N GLU A 75 -26.41 -2.56 -10.27
CA GLU A 75 -27.48 -3.06 -9.44
C GLU A 75 -28.05 -4.39 -9.97
N THR A 76 -27.73 -4.72 -11.23
CA THR A 76 -28.22 -5.93 -11.88
C THR A 76 -27.39 -7.16 -11.50
N PRO A 77 -27.96 -8.37 -11.61
CA PRO A 77 -27.19 -9.61 -11.45
C PRO A 77 -25.94 -9.64 -12.34
N ASP A 78 -26.07 -9.19 -13.59
CA ASP A 78 -24.98 -9.12 -14.55
C ASP A 78 -23.88 -8.13 -14.15
N GLY A 79 -24.25 -6.99 -13.56
CA GLY A 79 -23.27 -6.01 -13.06
C GLY A 79 -22.51 -6.51 -11.84
N ARG A 80 -23.20 -7.16 -10.89
CA ARG A 80 -22.54 -7.86 -9.78
C ARG A 80 -21.59 -8.94 -10.28
N LYS A 81 -22.03 -9.72 -11.26
CA LYS A 81 -21.21 -10.77 -11.88
C LYS A 81 -19.97 -10.21 -12.57
N ALA A 82 -20.11 -9.12 -13.33
CA ALA A 82 -18.98 -8.44 -13.96
C ALA A 82 -17.93 -7.99 -12.93
N ARG A 83 -18.38 -7.39 -11.82
CA ARG A 83 -17.49 -6.97 -10.72
C ARG A 83 -16.81 -8.16 -10.05
N GLY A 84 -17.56 -9.23 -9.75
CA GLY A 84 -16.98 -10.44 -9.15
C GLY A 84 -15.97 -11.13 -10.07
N LEU A 85 -16.16 -11.10 -11.40
CA LEU A 85 -15.17 -11.59 -12.37
C LEU A 85 -13.88 -10.74 -12.34
N VAL A 86 -13.99 -9.41 -12.25
CA VAL A 86 -12.83 -8.51 -12.09
C VAL A 86 -12.11 -8.75 -10.76
N ALA A 87 -12.85 -8.93 -9.65
CA ALA A 87 -12.26 -9.24 -8.35
C ALA A 87 -11.60 -10.63 -8.34
N GLY A 88 -12.18 -11.60 -9.05
CA GLY A 88 -11.68 -12.96 -9.12
C GLY A 88 -10.44 -13.10 -10.01
N ILE A 89 -10.39 -12.41 -11.16
CA ILE A 89 -9.24 -12.49 -12.07
C ILE A 89 -7.96 -11.92 -11.42
N ALA A 90 -8.08 -10.94 -10.53
CA ALA A 90 -6.98 -10.40 -9.75
C ALA A 90 -6.35 -11.40 -8.78
N ARG A 91 -7.06 -12.47 -8.44
CA ARG A 91 -6.61 -13.54 -7.53
C ARG A 91 -5.97 -14.73 -8.26
N LEU A 92 -5.93 -14.70 -9.59
CA LEU A 92 -5.33 -15.77 -10.38
C LEU A 92 -3.80 -15.78 -10.24
N ARG A 93 -3.22 -16.97 -10.33
CA ARG A 93 -1.78 -17.22 -10.09
C ARG A 93 -0.83 -16.50 -11.06
N TYR A 94 -1.27 -16.21 -12.29
CA TYR A 94 -0.47 -15.48 -13.28
C TYR A 94 -0.97 -14.03 -13.43
N PRO A 95 -0.51 -13.10 -12.57
CA PRO A 95 -0.99 -11.72 -12.56
C PRO A 95 -0.69 -10.96 -13.86
N MET A 96 0.39 -11.30 -14.56
CA MET A 96 0.70 -10.71 -15.88
C MET A 96 -0.40 -11.07 -16.91
N ARG A 97 -0.85 -12.33 -16.96
CA ARG A 97 -1.94 -12.74 -17.86
C ARG A 97 -3.28 -12.10 -17.47
N ALA A 98 -3.57 -12.04 -16.17
CA ALA A 98 -4.76 -11.36 -15.65
C ALA A 98 -4.77 -9.87 -16.02
N THR A 99 -3.63 -9.19 -15.89
CA THR A 99 -3.43 -7.80 -16.33
C THR A 99 -3.80 -7.65 -17.81
N GLY A 100 -3.28 -8.53 -18.67
CA GLY A 100 -3.58 -8.49 -20.10
C GLY A 100 -5.07 -8.64 -20.44
N VAL A 101 -5.81 -9.48 -19.69
CA VAL A 101 -7.26 -9.61 -19.86
C VAL A 101 -8.00 -8.33 -19.46
N LEU A 102 -7.63 -7.73 -18.33
CA LEU A 102 -8.24 -6.49 -17.83
C LEU A 102 -7.93 -5.29 -18.73
N VAL A 103 -6.69 -5.14 -19.21
CA VAL A 103 -6.33 -4.08 -20.17
C VAL A 103 -7.09 -4.25 -21.49
N ARG A 104 -7.28 -5.49 -21.97
CA ARG A 104 -8.10 -5.75 -23.16
C ARG A 104 -9.55 -5.38 -22.91
N ALA A 105 -10.12 -5.68 -21.74
CA ALA A 105 -11.47 -5.26 -21.40
C ALA A 105 -11.61 -3.72 -21.51
N LEU A 106 -10.60 -2.97 -21.03
CA LEU A 106 -10.56 -1.49 -21.14
C LEU A 106 -10.49 -0.95 -22.58
N SER A 107 -10.19 -1.78 -23.59
CA SER A 107 -10.24 -1.34 -24.98
C SER A 107 -11.64 -1.19 -25.55
N GLU A 108 -12.63 -1.74 -24.86
CA GLU A 108 -14.02 -1.61 -25.23
C GLU A 108 -14.69 -0.56 -24.35
N ARG A 109 -15.67 0.15 -24.91
CA ARG A 109 -16.53 1.01 -24.10
C ARG A 109 -17.27 0.12 -23.10
N MET A 110 -17.21 0.49 -21.83
CA MET A 110 -17.89 -0.21 -20.75
C MET A 110 -18.66 0.75 -19.85
N GLU A 111 -19.47 0.20 -18.97
CA GLU A 111 -20.20 0.94 -17.95
C GLU A 111 -19.19 1.66 -17.02
N PRO A 112 -19.37 2.96 -16.72
CA PRO A 112 -18.37 3.77 -16.01
C PRO A 112 -17.93 3.21 -14.65
N SER A 113 -18.83 2.60 -13.89
CA SER A 113 -18.47 2.03 -12.59
C SER A 113 -17.62 0.76 -12.75
N LEU A 114 -17.92 -0.08 -13.74
CA LEU A 114 -17.13 -1.25 -14.10
C LEU A 114 -15.75 -0.81 -14.60
N GLU A 115 -15.68 0.24 -15.44
CA GLU A 115 -14.41 0.80 -15.90
C GLU A 115 -13.53 1.26 -14.75
N ARG A 116 -14.11 1.99 -13.80
CA ARG A 116 -13.42 2.43 -12.58
C ARG A 116 -12.90 1.23 -11.79
N HIS A 117 -13.72 0.20 -11.63
CA HIS A 117 -13.34 -1.00 -10.89
C HIS A 117 -12.20 -1.77 -11.58
N VAL A 118 -12.23 -1.90 -12.92
CA VAL A 118 -11.14 -2.51 -13.70
C VAL A 118 -9.86 -1.72 -13.55
N ARG A 119 -9.90 -0.38 -13.64
CA ARG A 119 -8.72 0.49 -13.47
C ARG A 119 -8.14 0.40 -12.06
N GLN A 120 -8.99 0.44 -11.02
CA GLN A 120 -8.55 0.25 -9.64
C GLN A 120 -7.89 -1.11 -9.44
N THR A 121 -8.47 -2.15 -10.02
CA THR A 121 -7.91 -3.51 -9.94
C THR A 121 -6.56 -3.60 -10.64
N LEU A 122 -6.42 -2.98 -11.82
CA LEU A 122 -5.15 -2.88 -12.53
C LEU A 122 -4.10 -2.09 -11.73
N GLU A 123 -4.48 -0.98 -11.12
CA GLU A 123 -3.59 -0.19 -10.25
C GLU A 123 -3.08 -1.02 -9.08
N LEU A 124 -3.96 -1.75 -8.39
CA LEU A 124 -3.57 -2.66 -7.30
C LEU A 124 -2.62 -3.78 -7.77
N MET A 125 -2.89 -4.37 -8.93
CA MET A 125 -2.10 -5.48 -9.47
C MET A 125 -0.73 -5.04 -10.01
N THR A 126 -0.61 -3.83 -10.52
CA THR A 126 0.54 -3.40 -11.32
C THR A 126 1.32 -2.23 -10.71
N ALA A 127 0.73 -1.56 -9.71
CA ALA A 127 1.20 -0.29 -9.14
C ALA A 127 1.39 0.82 -10.18
N GLN A 128 0.73 0.71 -11.33
CA GLN A 128 0.67 1.75 -12.33
C GLN A 128 -0.61 2.56 -12.16
N ARG A 129 -0.51 3.88 -12.33
CA ARG A 129 -1.65 4.77 -12.29
C ARG A 129 -1.75 5.52 -13.61
N PHE A 130 -2.80 5.23 -14.37
CA PHE A 130 -3.09 5.89 -15.64
C PHE A 130 -4.50 6.48 -15.64
N SER A 131 -4.63 7.67 -16.22
CA SER A 131 -5.87 8.46 -16.24
C SER A 131 -6.82 8.06 -17.37
N SER A 132 -6.35 7.31 -18.39
CA SER A 132 -7.20 6.89 -19.51
C SER A 132 -6.99 5.42 -19.92
N PRO A 133 -7.97 4.79 -20.60
CA PRO A 133 -7.84 3.42 -21.09
C PRO A 133 -6.74 3.30 -22.16
N ALA A 134 -6.56 4.36 -22.97
CA ALA A 134 -5.53 4.43 -23.99
C ALA A 134 -4.11 4.36 -23.40
N GLN A 135 -3.87 5.01 -22.25
CA GLN A 135 -2.59 4.91 -21.54
C GLN A 135 -2.31 3.50 -21.05
N TRP A 136 -3.32 2.81 -20.48
CA TRP A 136 -3.20 1.40 -20.08
C TRP A 136 -2.82 0.50 -21.27
N GLN A 137 -3.45 0.70 -22.43
CA GLN A 137 -3.15 -0.07 -23.65
C GLN A 137 -1.73 0.20 -24.18
N ALA A 138 -1.34 1.47 -24.26
CA ALA A 138 -0.01 1.85 -24.74
C ALA A 138 1.09 1.30 -23.84
N TRP A 139 0.89 1.36 -22.52
CA TRP A 139 1.80 0.76 -21.56
C TRP A 139 1.86 -0.76 -21.70
N TRP A 140 0.71 -1.43 -21.79
CA TRP A 140 0.67 -2.88 -21.93
C TRP A 140 1.33 -3.36 -23.22
N LYS A 141 1.16 -2.63 -24.33
CA LYS A 141 1.85 -2.92 -25.59
C LYS A 141 3.37 -2.90 -25.42
N LYS A 142 3.92 -1.88 -24.74
CA LYS A 142 5.36 -1.80 -24.42
C LYS A 142 5.82 -2.94 -23.51
N VAL A 143 5.00 -3.37 -22.56
CA VAL A 143 5.30 -4.53 -21.71
C VAL A 143 5.38 -5.80 -22.55
N GLN A 144 4.46 -5.98 -23.51
CA GLN A 144 4.47 -7.14 -24.41
C GLN A 144 5.69 -7.15 -25.32
N GLU A 145 6.10 -5.99 -25.84
CA GLU A 145 7.30 -5.83 -26.68
C GLU A 145 8.60 -6.14 -25.92
N ARG A 146 8.62 -6.01 -24.59
CA ARG A 146 9.76 -6.34 -23.73
C ARG A 146 9.88 -7.82 -23.39
N GLU A 147 8.88 -8.64 -23.71
CA GLU A 147 8.84 -10.08 -23.46
C GLU A 147 9.23 -10.48 -22.02
N LEU A 148 8.75 -9.71 -21.03
CA LEU A 148 9.12 -9.93 -19.63
C LEU A 148 8.75 -11.33 -19.13
N THR A 149 9.68 -11.96 -18.42
CA THR A 149 9.40 -13.17 -17.65
C THR A 149 8.52 -12.86 -16.44
N PRO A 150 7.83 -13.87 -15.85
CA PRO A 150 7.03 -13.66 -14.64
C PRO A 150 7.82 -13.08 -13.45
N SER A 151 9.11 -13.41 -13.34
CA SER A 151 9.98 -12.90 -12.27
C SER A 151 10.34 -11.43 -12.49
N GLU A 152 10.70 -11.05 -13.71
CA GLU A 152 10.99 -9.65 -14.05
C GLU A 152 9.76 -8.77 -13.88
N TRP A 153 8.60 -9.28 -14.29
CA TRP A 153 7.31 -8.63 -14.04
C TRP A 153 7.08 -8.37 -12.55
N ALA A 154 7.26 -9.40 -11.71
CA ALA A 154 7.07 -9.28 -10.27
C ALA A 154 8.04 -8.24 -9.67
N HIS A 155 9.31 -8.26 -10.09
CA HIS A 155 10.30 -7.28 -9.65
C HIS A 155 9.93 -5.85 -10.08
N GLU A 156 9.46 -5.66 -11.32
CA GLU A 156 9.00 -4.36 -11.80
C GLU A 156 7.80 -3.84 -10.99
N VAL A 157 6.82 -4.68 -10.69
CA VAL A 157 5.67 -4.28 -9.84
C VAL A 157 6.12 -3.90 -8.43
N VAL A 158 7.02 -4.67 -7.80
CA VAL A 158 7.55 -4.34 -6.47
C VAL A 158 8.32 -3.02 -6.48
N LYS A 159 9.16 -2.80 -7.50
CA LYS A 159 9.87 -1.54 -7.68
C LYS A 159 8.89 -0.37 -7.81
N ARG A 160 7.85 -0.52 -8.63
CA ARG A 160 6.81 0.51 -8.83
C ARG A 160 6.00 0.80 -7.57
N ARG A 161 5.65 -0.22 -6.78
CA ARG A 161 5.03 -0.02 -5.46
C ARG A 161 5.91 0.81 -4.54
N SER A 162 7.21 0.51 -4.52
CA SER A 162 8.18 1.24 -3.71
C SER A 162 8.31 2.70 -4.16
N GLU A 163 8.33 2.94 -5.48
CA GLU A 163 8.34 4.31 -6.04
C GLU A 163 7.05 5.07 -5.72
N ALA A 164 5.88 4.43 -5.88
CA ALA A 164 4.60 5.05 -5.57
C ALA A 164 4.46 5.38 -4.07
N GLN A 165 4.95 4.50 -3.20
CA GLN A 165 4.97 4.73 -1.76
C GLN A 165 5.84 5.96 -1.42
N ARG A 166 7.06 6.02 -1.96
CA ARG A 166 7.95 7.17 -1.76
C ARG A 166 7.34 8.49 -2.25
N GLU A 167 6.59 8.45 -3.35
CA GLU A 167 5.89 9.65 -3.85
C GLU A 167 4.79 10.12 -2.88
N ILE A 168 4.04 9.19 -2.30
CA ILE A 168 3.01 9.48 -1.28
C ILE A 168 3.67 10.06 -0.03
N GLU A 169 4.75 9.44 0.45
CA GLU A 169 5.52 9.91 1.62
C GLU A 169 6.07 11.31 1.38
N ARG A 170 6.70 11.56 0.22
CA ARG A 170 7.16 12.91 -0.16
C ARG A 170 6.02 13.93 -0.20
N THR A 171 4.88 13.58 -0.78
CA THR A 171 3.73 14.50 -0.84
C THR A 171 3.20 14.82 0.56
N ALA A 172 3.17 13.82 1.45
CA ALA A 172 2.78 14.00 2.84
C ALA A 172 3.78 14.89 3.60
N GLU A 173 5.09 14.69 3.37
CA GLU A 173 6.13 15.55 3.93
C GLU A 173 5.99 17.00 3.45
N GLU A 174 5.84 17.25 2.15
CA GLU A 174 5.67 18.59 1.57
C GLU A 174 4.39 19.29 2.09
N PHE A 175 3.31 18.54 2.33
CA PHE A 175 2.12 19.08 2.96
C PHE A 175 2.39 19.44 4.43
N TYR A 176 3.09 18.56 5.15
CA TYR A 176 3.45 18.77 6.54
C TYR A 176 4.37 19.98 6.71
N GLU A 177 5.39 20.15 5.87
CA GLU A 177 6.26 21.34 5.87
C GLU A 177 5.45 22.64 5.71
N ARG A 178 4.49 22.67 4.78
CA ARG A 178 3.61 23.84 4.57
C ARG A 178 2.74 24.11 5.80
N LEU A 179 2.25 23.07 6.46
CA LEU A 179 1.50 23.19 7.71
C LEU A 179 2.37 23.81 8.81
N LEU A 180 3.58 23.30 9.01
CA LEU A 180 4.50 23.83 10.02
C LEU A 180 4.87 25.29 9.74
N ALA A 181 5.12 25.65 8.47
CA ALA A 181 5.38 27.02 8.07
C ALA A 181 4.21 27.97 8.39
N ALA A 182 2.97 27.52 8.19
CA ALA A 182 1.76 28.29 8.53
C ALA A 182 1.55 28.46 10.05
N LEU A 183 2.26 27.68 10.87
CA LEU A 183 2.20 27.72 12.33
C LEU A 183 3.44 28.37 12.97
N ALA A 184 4.36 28.93 12.18
CA ALA A 184 5.63 29.48 12.67
C ALA A 184 5.45 30.51 13.81
N ASP A 185 4.43 31.37 13.71
CA ASP A 185 4.14 32.41 14.71
C ASP A 185 3.26 31.92 15.87
N LYS A 186 2.96 30.61 15.94
CA LYS A 186 2.06 30.00 16.92
C LYS A 186 2.78 28.86 17.65
N PRO A 187 3.74 29.18 18.56
CA PRO A 187 4.69 28.22 19.12
C PRO A 187 4.04 27.00 19.78
N GLN A 188 2.97 27.20 20.55
CA GLN A 188 2.27 26.08 21.21
C GLN A 188 1.51 25.19 20.21
N GLN A 189 0.97 25.75 19.13
CA GLN A 189 0.30 24.96 18.09
C GLN A 189 1.33 24.18 17.28
N LEU A 190 2.45 24.83 16.95
CA LEU A 190 3.58 24.19 16.27
C LEU A 190 4.07 22.96 17.05
N LEU A 191 4.32 23.10 18.36
CA LEU A 191 4.77 21.98 19.21
C LEU A 191 3.78 20.82 19.26
N ARG A 192 2.46 21.11 19.29
CA ARG A 192 1.43 20.06 19.25
C ARG A 192 1.42 19.33 17.91
N GLU A 193 1.56 20.03 16.79
CA GLU A 193 1.63 19.36 15.48
C GLU A 193 2.94 18.58 15.32
N LEU A 194 4.06 19.07 15.86
CA LEU A 194 5.31 18.31 15.90
C LEU A 194 5.18 17.00 16.70
N GLU A 195 4.53 17.05 17.87
CA GLU A 195 4.24 15.86 18.67
C GLU A 195 3.33 14.85 17.92
N ARG A 196 2.33 15.35 17.19
CA ARG A 196 1.49 14.52 16.31
C ARG A 196 2.29 13.91 15.17
N GLY A 197 3.18 14.69 14.54
CA GLY A 197 4.07 14.23 13.47
C GLY A 197 4.96 13.08 13.92
N LEU A 198 5.54 13.17 15.13
CA LEU A 198 6.31 12.07 15.74
C LEU A 198 5.49 10.78 15.92
N SER A 199 4.16 10.88 15.99
CA SER A 199 3.27 9.74 16.20
C SER A 199 2.73 9.13 14.89
N GLN A 200 3.15 9.64 13.72
CA GLN A 200 2.77 9.11 12.39
C GLN A 200 3.66 7.94 11.97
N GLU A 201 3.50 6.78 12.61
CA GLU A 201 4.34 5.59 12.35
C GLU A 201 4.23 5.06 10.90
N GLU A 202 3.14 5.37 10.21
CA GLU A 202 2.91 4.95 8.82
C GLU A 202 3.61 5.84 7.78
N ILE A 203 4.15 6.99 8.20
CA ILE A 203 4.79 7.97 7.30
C ILE A 203 6.15 8.40 7.88
N PRO A 204 7.21 7.59 7.70
CA PRO A 204 8.52 7.83 8.30
C PRO A 204 9.12 9.21 7.97
N ASP A 205 8.89 9.72 6.76
CA ASP A 205 9.38 11.04 6.34
C ASP A 205 8.77 12.18 7.16
N VAL A 206 7.49 12.07 7.56
CA VAL A 206 6.84 13.04 8.47
C VAL A 206 7.45 12.98 9.87
N GLN A 207 7.78 11.78 10.37
CA GLN A 207 8.46 11.62 11.66
C GLN A 207 9.87 12.24 11.62
N GLN A 208 10.64 11.96 10.56
CA GLN A 208 11.96 12.55 10.36
C GLN A 208 11.90 14.07 10.30
N ARG A 209 10.91 14.62 9.58
CA ARG A 209 10.67 16.07 9.51
C ARG A 209 10.34 16.66 10.88
N ALA A 210 9.48 16.00 11.66
CA ALA A 210 9.16 16.42 13.01
C ALA A 210 10.39 16.42 13.93
N ILE A 211 11.23 15.38 13.86
CA ILE A 211 12.50 15.29 14.60
C ILE A 211 13.44 16.44 14.22
N PHE A 212 13.60 16.70 12.92
CA PHE A 212 14.44 17.79 12.42
C PHE A 212 14.00 19.16 12.96
N GLU A 213 12.70 19.45 12.89
CA GLU A 213 12.16 20.74 13.36
C GLU A 213 12.21 20.88 14.89
N LEU A 214 11.98 19.79 15.64
CA LEU A 214 12.20 19.79 17.09
C LEU A 214 13.67 20.01 17.44
N GLY A 215 14.60 19.43 16.68
CA GLY A 215 16.04 19.68 16.83
C GLY A 215 16.38 21.14 16.59
N ARG A 216 15.78 21.76 15.56
CA ARG A 216 15.93 23.19 15.26
C ARG A 216 15.40 24.08 16.39
N LEU A 217 14.23 23.77 16.94
CA LEU A 217 13.65 24.47 18.11
C LEU A 217 14.45 24.23 19.40
N GLY A 218 15.12 23.07 19.51
CA GLY A 218 15.95 22.69 20.65
C GLY A 218 17.31 23.38 20.71
N ARG A 219 17.76 24.02 19.62
CA ARG A 219 19.07 24.69 19.55
C ARG A 219 19.19 25.76 20.62
N LEU A 220 20.34 25.79 21.28
CA LEU A 220 20.67 26.85 22.22
C LEU A 220 20.82 28.18 21.44
N PRO A 221 20.07 29.24 21.80
CA PRO A 221 20.31 30.55 21.22
C PRO A 221 21.66 31.12 21.69
N ASP A 222 22.23 32.03 20.91
CA ASP A 222 23.54 32.66 21.19
C ASP A 222 23.58 33.41 22.52
N ASP A 223 22.42 33.83 23.04
CA ASP A 223 22.28 34.50 24.34
C ASP A 223 22.16 33.54 25.53
N GLY A 224 22.20 32.21 25.28
CA GLY A 224 22.17 31.15 26.28
C GLY A 224 20.82 30.99 27.01
N LYS A 225 19.78 31.71 26.61
CA LYS A 225 18.48 31.66 27.32
C LYS A 225 17.66 30.44 26.92
N THR A 226 17.10 29.76 27.92
CA THR A 226 16.17 28.64 27.69
C THR A 226 14.75 29.17 27.59
N THR A 227 14.07 28.87 26.49
CA THR A 227 12.63 29.15 26.32
C THR A 227 11.78 27.93 26.72
N PRO A 228 10.51 28.12 27.13
CA PRO A 228 9.60 27.01 27.39
C PRO A 228 9.46 26.05 26.19
N GLU A 229 9.45 26.61 24.98
CA GLU A 229 9.32 25.87 23.73
C GLU A 229 10.55 24.97 23.50
N ARG A 230 11.75 25.49 23.77
CA ARG A 230 12.99 24.73 23.69
C ARG A 230 12.95 23.54 24.64
N ALA A 231 12.61 23.78 25.91
CA ALA A 231 12.55 22.72 26.91
C ALA A 231 11.53 21.63 26.53
N GLN A 232 10.38 22.02 25.99
CA GLN A 232 9.37 21.08 25.52
C GLN A 232 9.85 20.31 24.28
N ALA A 233 10.52 20.96 23.32
CA ALA A 233 11.06 20.31 22.13
C ALA A 233 12.11 19.24 22.49
N LEU A 234 13.03 19.57 23.40
CA LEU A 234 14.03 18.62 23.91
C LEU A 234 13.37 17.43 24.62
N LYS A 235 12.36 17.70 25.47
CA LYS A 235 11.62 16.64 26.15
C LYS A 235 10.95 15.69 25.15
N LEU A 236 10.34 16.22 24.08
CA LEU A 236 9.72 15.41 23.03
C LEU A 236 10.74 14.53 22.30
N LEU A 237 11.95 15.05 22.02
CA LEU A 237 13.03 14.28 21.41
C LEU A 237 13.58 13.19 22.37
N VAL A 238 13.87 13.53 23.62
CA VAL A 238 14.37 12.57 24.63
C VAL A 238 13.37 11.43 24.83
N ASN A 239 12.07 11.72 24.87
CA ASN A 239 11.02 10.70 24.98
C ASN A 239 10.99 9.71 23.79
N ARG A 240 11.66 10.02 22.68
CA ARG A 240 11.78 9.14 21.51
C ARG A 240 13.05 8.30 21.52
N LEU A 241 13.99 8.55 22.42
CA LEU A 241 15.12 7.66 22.62
C LEU A 241 14.63 6.33 23.18
N LYS A 242 14.88 5.25 22.45
CA LYS A 242 14.69 3.90 22.97
C LYS A 242 15.93 3.54 23.78
N THR A 243 15.73 3.15 25.04
CA THR A 243 16.80 2.69 25.93
C THR A 243 16.60 1.21 26.27
N GLY A 244 17.67 0.42 26.25
CA GLY A 244 17.61 -1.03 26.49
C GLY A 244 18.90 -1.76 26.10
N GLN A 245 19.16 -2.90 26.74
CA GLN A 245 20.20 -3.83 26.32
C GLN A 245 19.66 -4.64 25.13
N ASN A 246 20.37 -4.67 24.00
CA ASN A 246 19.97 -5.29 22.72
C ASN A 246 18.96 -4.50 21.87
N LEU A 247 19.19 -3.20 21.69
CA LEU A 247 18.49 -2.43 20.67
C LEU A 247 18.99 -2.80 19.27
N GLU A 248 18.07 -3.21 18.40
CA GLU A 248 18.34 -3.28 16.97
C GLU A 248 18.52 -1.87 16.40
N PHE A 249 19.23 -1.76 15.27
CA PHE A 249 19.38 -0.48 14.58
C PHE A 249 18.01 0.07 14.17
N ASP A 250 17.69 1.26 14.69
CA ASP A 250 16.50 2.01 14.34
C ASP A 250 16.91 3.35 13.69
N PRO A 251 16.64 3.53 12.38
CA PRO A 251 16.93 4.77 11.67
C PRO A 251 16.35 6.02 12.34
N LEU A 252 15.15 5.95 12.92
CA LEU A 252 14.52 7.10 13.56
C LEU A 252 15.22 7.46 14.87
N THR A 253 15.60 6.45 15.66
CA THR A 253 16.39 6.68 16.88
C THR A 253 17.73 7.33 16.53
N ALA A 254 18.39 6.91 15.44
CA ALA A 254 19.62 7.54 14.97
C ALA A 254 19.42 9.04 14.62
N GLU A 255 18.31 9.39 13.96
CA GLU A 255 17.99 10.80 13.66
C GLU A 255 17.69 11.62 14.92
N VAL A 256 17.01 11.03 15.93
CA VAL A 256 16.78 11.70 17.23
C VAL A 256 18.12 12.01 17.93
N ILE A 257 19.06 11.06 17.94
CA ILE A 257 20.39 11.25 18.54
C ILE A 257 21.12 12.40 17.85
N LYS A 258 21.14 12.42 16.51
CA LYS A 258 21.73 13.52 15.75
C LYS A 258 21.07 14.85 16.06
N ALA A 259 19.73 14.88 16.11
CA ALA A 259 18.97 16.09 16.40
C ALA A 259 19.30 16.63 17.79
N LEU A 260 19.36 15.76 18.82
CA LEU A 260 19.76 16.12 20.18
C LEU A 260 21.22 16.63 20.22
N GLY A 261 22.16 15.97 19.54
CA GLY A 261 23.56 16.40 19.47
C GLY A 261 23.72 17.79 18.85
N GLN A 262 22.92 18.11 17.82
CA GLN A 262 22.93 19.41 17.15
C GLN A 262 22.32 20.55 17.99
N THR A 263 21.72 20.27 19.14
CA THR A 263 21.15 21.31 20.02
C THR A 263 22.22 22.10 20.77
N GLY A 264 23.42 21.52 20.94
CA GLY A 264 24.50 22.09 21.74
C GLY A 264 24.29 22.03 23.26
N ASP A 265 23.28 21.29 23.74
CA ASP A 265 22.99 21.18 25.17
C ASP A 265 23.85 20.09 25.84
N ALA A 266 24.82 20.51 26.65
CA ALA A 266 25.71 19.58 27.37
C ALA A 266 24.96 18.68 28.37
N SER A 267 23.77 19.05 28.83
CA SER A 267 22.98 18.21 29.75
C SER A 267 22.48 16.93 29.07
N LEU A 268 22.39 16.90 27.74
CA LEU A 268 21.94 15.75 26.96
C LEU A 268 23.02 14.68 26.76
N LEU A 269 24.28 14.97 27.12
CA LEU A 269 25.39 14.00 26.95
C LEU A 269 25.14 12.69 27.70
N ALA A 270 24.48 12.75 28.86
CA ALA A 270 24.12 11.55 29.62
C ALA A 270 23.16 10.64 28.84
N GLU A 271 22.23 11.22 28.07
CA GLU A 271 21.27 10.49 27.25
C GLU A 271 21.91 9.91 25.98
N LEU A 272 22.98 10.53 25.46
CA LEU A 272 23.61 10.11 24.20
C LEU A 272 24.76 9.11 24.39
N THR A 273 25.47 9.19 25.51
CA THR A 273 26.70 8.41 25.76
C THR A 273 26.50 6.90 25.68
N HIS A 274 25.31 6.39 26.02
CA HIS A 274 25.03 4.96 25.95
C HIS A 274 25.01 4.42 24.50
N PHE A 275 24.79 5.28 23.50
CA PHE A 275 24.80 4.89 22.08
C PHE A 275 26.20 4.81 21.46
N LEU A 276 27.22 5.39 22.11
CA LEU A 276 28.62 5.32 21.63
C LEU A 276 29.16 3.89 21.59
N ASN A 277 28.62 3.01 22.44
CA ASN A 277 29.00 1.60 22.54
C ASN A 277 27.98 0.65 21.87
N HIS A 278 27.07 1.18 21.06
CA HIS A 278 26.05 0.36 20.39
C HIS A 278 26.67 -0.58 19.34
N ASP A 279 26.12 -1.79 19.14
CA ASP A 279 26.68 -2.79 18.22
C ASP A 279 26.69 -2.32 16.74
N SER A 280 25.59 -1.68 16.31
CA SER A 280 25.49 -1.02 15.01
C SER A 280 26.47 0.17 14.85
N PRO A 281 27.38 0.14 13.86
CA PRO A 281 28.27 1.27 13.54
C PRO A 281 27.51 2.56 13.21
N ARG A 282 26.32 2.45 12.61
CA ARG A 282 25.50 3.61 12.23
C ARG A 282 24.92 4.33 13.45
N MET A 283 24.55 3.59 14.51
CA MET A 283 24.13 4.19 15.78
C MET A 283 25.29 4.90 16.46
N ARG A 284 26.48 4.28 16.49
CA ARG A 284 27.68 4.91 17.06
C ARG A 284 27.99 6.21 16.34
N MET A 285 27.98 6.20 15.01
CA MET A 285 28.21 7.41 14.21
C MET A 285 27.17 8.51 14.44
N ALA A 286 25.93 8.18 14.75
CA ALA A 286 24.92 9.18 15.07
C ALA A 286 25.17 9.88 16.41
N ALA A 287 25.84 9.18 17.35
CA ALA A 287 26.12 9.65 18.70
C ALA A 287 27.46 10.39 18.85
N VAL A 288 28.30 10.35 17.81
CA VAL A 288 29.58 11.08 17.70
C VAL A 288 29.32 12.48 17.15
#